data_AF-A0A943JWU1-F1
#
_entry.id   AF-A0A943JWU1-F1
#
_cell.length_a   1.000
_cell.length_b   1.000
_cell.length_c   1.000
_cell.angle_alpha   90.00
_cell.angle_beta   90.00
_cell.angle_gamma   90.00
#
_symmetry.space_group_name_H-M   'P 1'
#
loop_
_entity.id
_entity.type
_entity.pdbx_description
1 polymer ?
#
loop_
_entity_poly.entity_id
_entity_poly.type
_entity_poly.pdbx_seq_one_letter_code
_entity_poly.pdbx_strand_id
1 'polypeptide(L)'
;MSEKCIRRSIYLPKDTLEKLEKIAINKGLKISEVIRMFIDKGLNIESSREDIDFITDIIRQELTSIYRLEDIKEILDKQTNRLAKMMMKIGKMSTGQLFLLINMFLEIVDSADENKFDGILEKSMRNGVNYMQKKDFAINDFLQDTDNLKDISENL
;
A
#
# COMPACT_ATOMS: atom_id res chain seq x y z
N MET A 1 37.13 25.82 -37.14
CA MET A 1 38.14 26.46 -36.27
C MET A 1 39.05 25.35 -35.76
N SER A 2 40.37 25.44 -35.97
CA SER A 2 41.32 24.48 -35.42
C SER A 2 41.34 24.59 -33.90
N GLU A 3 40.79 23.61 -33.18
CA GLU A 3 40.89 23.54 -31.72
C GLU A 3 42.37 23.61 -31.28
N LYS A 4 42.65 24.43 -30.27
CA LYS A 4 43.99 24.49 -29.66
C LYS A 4 44.21 23.22 -28.84
N CYS A 5 44.82 22.21 -29.44
CA CYS A 5 45.22 20.99 -28.74
C CYS A 5 46.42 21.25 -27.82
N ILE A 6 46.31 20.88 -26.55
CA ILE A 6 47.40 20.95 -25.56
C ILE A 6 47.95 19.53 -25.34
N ARG A 7 49.27 19.36 -25.46
CA ARG A 7 49.93 18.07 -25.16
C ARG A 7 50.16 17.92 -23.65
N ARG A 8 49.68 16.83 -23.08
CA ARG A 8 49.91 16.40 -21.69
C ARG A 8 50.31 14.93 -21.67
N SER A 9 51.24 14.58 -20.79
CA SER A 9 51.63 13.18 -20.54
C SER A 9 50.80 12.63 -19.38
N ILE A 10 50.27 11.43 -19.53
CA ILE A 10 49.49 10.73 -18.51
C ILE A 10 50.10 9.35 -18.26
N TYR A 11 50.02 8.87 -17.02
CA TYR A 11 50.41 7.51 -16.68
C TYR A 11 49.21 6.59 -16.82
N LEU A 12 49.38 5.48 -17.54
CA LEU A 12 48.34 4.47 -17.72
C LEU A 12 48.88 3.12 -17.25
N PRO A 13 48.08 2.32 -16.53
CA PRO A 13 48.44 0.93 -16.23
C PRO A 13 48.67 0.15 -17.52
N LYS A 14 49.66 -0.76 -17.51
CA LYS A 14 50.06 -1.54 -18.68
C LYS A 14 48.88 -2.28 -19.33
N ASP A 15 48.05 -2.92 -18.51
CA ASP A 15 46.86 -3.66 -18.97
C ASP A 15 45.82 -2.76 -19.64
N THR A 16 45.74 -1.49 -19.25
CA THR A 16 44.80 -0.51 -19.83
C THR A 16 45.31 -0.03 -21.19
N LEU A 17 46.62 0.18 -21.32
CA LEU A 17 47.25 0.52 -22.58
C LEU A 17 47.07 -0.60 -23.61
N GLU A 18 47.30 -1.85 -23.23
CA GLU A 18 47.12 -3.02 -24.11
C GLU A 18 45.67 -3.16 -24.61
N LYS A 19 44.68 -2.84 -23.76
CA LYS A 19 43.27 -2.82 -24.16
C LYS A 19 42.97 -1.70 -25.16
N LEU A 20 43.50 -0.50 -24.92
CA LEU A 20 43.34 0.65 -25.82
C LEU A 20 43.99 0.39 -27.18
N GLU A 21 45.16 -0.27 -27.19
CA GLU A 21 45.86 -0.68 -28.42
C GLU A 21 45.04 -1.68 -29.24
N LYS A 22 44.47 -2.70 -28.60
CA LYS A 22 43.57 -3.66 -29.27
C LYS A 22 42.36 -2.94 -29.91
N ILE A 23 41.77 -1.98 -29.20
CA ILE A 23 40.64 -1.19 -29.70
C ILE A 23 41.07 -0.28 -30.86
N ALA A 24 42.26 0.32 -30.78
CA ALA A 24 42.82 1.15 -31.83
C ALA A 24 43.05 0.34 -33.12
N ILE A 25 43.63 -0.86 -33.00
CA ILE A 25 43.84 -1.79 -34.12
C ILE A 25 42.50 -2.18 -34.74
N ASN A 26 41.52 -2.59 -33.92
CA ASN A 26 40.20 -3.01 -34.40
C ASN A 26 39.43 -1.90 -35.13
N LYS A 27 39.66 -0.62 -34.77
CA LYS A 27 39.00 0.53 -35.38
C LYS A 27 39.82 1.20 -36.48
N GLY A 28 41.07 0.77 -36.71
CA GLY A 28 41.99 1.42 -37.64
C GLY A 28 42.36 2.85 -37.25
N LEU A 29 42.33 3.18 -35.94
CA LEU A 29 42.57 4.52 -35.42
C LEU A 29 43.89 4.61 -34.65
N LYS A 30 44.39 5.83 -34.43
CA LYS A 30 45.53 6.05 -33.55
C LYS A 30 45.09 5.94 -32.09
N ILE A 31 45.96 5.42 -31.23
CA ILE A 31 45.72 5.31 -29.77
C ILE A 31 45.30 6.68 -29.18
N SER A 32 45.90 7.77 -29.63
CA SER A 32 45.58 9.12 -29.17
C SER A 32 44.17 9.60 -29.56
N GLU A 33 43.60 9.10 -30.65
CA GLU A 33 42.21 9.39 -31.05
C GLU A 33 41.22 8.56 -30.24
N VAL A 34 41.56 7.29 -29.98
CA VAL A 34 40.78 6.41 -29.12
C VAL A 34 40.70 6.96 -27.69
N ILE A 35 41.83 7.40 -27.12
CA ILE A 35 41.89 8.01 -25.79
C ILE A 35 41.00 9.26 -25.72
N ARG A 36 41.11 10.18 -26.71
CA ARG A 36 40.26 11.39 -26.76
C ARG A 36 38.78 11.04 -26.80
N MET A 37 38.38 10.12 -27.69
CA MET A 37 36.99 9.68 -27.79
C MET A 37 36.45 9.07 -26.49
N PHE A 38 37.26 8.32 -25.74
CA PHE A 38 36.84 7.78 -24.44
C PHE A 38 36.78 8.85 -23.35
N ILE A 39 37.69 9.84 -23.36
CA ILE A 39 37.63 11.00 -22.46
C ILE A 39 36.36 11.81 -22.72
N ASP A 40 36.07 12.16 -23.97
CA ASP A 40 34.88 12.95 -24.33
C ASP A 40 33.60 12.20 -23.95
N LYS A 41 33.55 10.88 -24.17
CA LYS A 41 32.43 10.05 -23.73
C LYS A 41 32.31 10.00 -22.20
N GLY A 42 33.42 9.87 -21.48
CA GLY A 42 33.43 9.86 -20.02
C GLY A 42 32.95 11.19 -19.43
N LEU A 43 33.44 12.31 -19.97
CA LEU A 43 33.02 13.66 -19.56
C LEU A 43 31.54 13.92 -19.84
N ASN A 44 31.03 13.48 -21.00
CA ASN A 44 29.62 13.61 -21.32
C ASN A 44 28.73 12.76 -20.40
N ILE A 45 29.18 11.56 -19.99
CA ILE A 45 28.42 10.69 -19.07
C ILE A 45 28.36 11.32 -17.68
N GLU A 46 29.48 11.82 -17.14
CA GLU A 46 29.47 12.49 -15.83
C GLU A 46 28.65 13.79 -15.86
N SER A 47 28.80 14.61 -16.90
CA SER A 47 27.96 15.80 -17.07
C SER A 47 26.47 15.46 -17.13
N SER A 48 26.10 14.41 -17.88
CA SER A 48 24.69 13.97 -17.96
C SER A 48 24.19 13.41 -16.62
N ARG A 49 25.08 12.78 -15.84
CA ARG A 49 24.75 12.24 -14.51
C ARG A 49 24.52 13.36 -13.50
N GLU A 50 25.38 14.38 -13.50
CA GLU A 50 25.23 15.59 -12.69
C GLU A 50 23.89 16.28 -12.99
N ASP A 51 23.51 16.40 -14.27
CA ASP A 51 22.22 16.96 -14.68
C ASP A 51 21.02 16.12 -14.19
N ILE A 52 21.11 14.79 -14.29
CA ILE A 52 20.06 13.87 -13.80
C ILE A 52 19.93 13.96 -12.29
N ASP A 53 21.05 13.98 -11.55
CA ASP A 53 21.04 14.08 -10.09
C ASP A 53 20.46 15.43 -9.64
N PHE A 54 20.81 16.53 -10.31
CA PHE A 54 20.24 17.85 -10.07
C PHE A 54 18.72 17.90 -10.30
N ILE A 55 18.25 17.37 -11.44
CA ILE A 55 16.81 17.30 -11.74
C ILE A 55 16.09 16.42 -10.71
N THR A 56 16.70 15.30 -10.32
CA THR A 56 16.12 14.37 -9.33
C THR A 56 15.97 15.06 -7.97
N ASP A 57 16.95 15.86 -7.57
CA ASP A 57 16.89 16.58 -6.30
C ASP A 57 15.84 17.70 -6.30
N ILE A 58 15.68 18.43 -7.41
CA ILE A 58 14.57 19.38 -7.59
C ILE A 58 13.23 18.66 -7.47
N ILE A 59 13.06 17.53 -8.16
CA ILE A 59 11.81 16.76 -8.13
C ILE A 59 11.52 16.26 -6.72
N ARG A 60 12.51 15.73 -6.00
CA ARG A 60 12.34 15.27 -4.61
C ARG A 60 11.96 16.43 -3.69
N GLN A 61 12.60 17.58 -3.82
CA GLN A 61 12.28 18.76 -3.03
C GLN A 61 10.85 19.23 -3.27
N GLU A 62 10.43 19.34 -4.54
CA GLU A 62 9.06 19.72 -4.89
C GLU A 62 8.02 18.71 -4.40
N LEU A 63 8.26 17.41 -4.59
CA LEU A 63 7.36 16.36 -4.10
C LEU A 63 7.24 16.38 -2.58
N THR A 64 8.35 16.57 -1.86
CA THR A 64 8.36 16.65 -0.39
C THR A 64 7.70 17.94 0.11
N SER A 65 7.81 19.03 -0.64
CA SER A 65 7.18 20.31 -0.33
C SER A 65 5.65 20.26 -0.49
N ILE A 66 5.17 19.65 -1.58
CA ILE A 66 3.73 19.54 -1.90
C ILE A 66 3.04 18.48 -1.03
N TYR A 67 3.68 17.34 -0.82
CA TYR A 67 3.14 16.24 -0.03
C TYR A 67 3.89 16.13 1.29
N ARG A 68 3.60 17.04 2.21
CA ARG A 68 3.96 16.82 3.62
C ARG A 68 3.20 15.58 4.09
N LEU A 69 3.95 14.51 4.38
CA LEU A 69 3.38 13.24 4.84
C LEU A 69 2.53 13.45 6.10
N GLU A 70 2.85 14.48 6.88
CA GLU A 70 2.12 14.93 8.06
C GLU A 70 0.69 15.35 7.71
N ASP A 71 0.49 16.12 6.64
CA ASP A 71 -0.82 16.63 6.22
C ASP A 71 -1.72 15.48 5.73
N ILE A 72 -1.14 14.55 4.96
CA ILE A 72 -1.84 13.33 4.52
C ILE A 72 -2.27 12.50 5.72
N LYS A 73 -1.37 12.30 6.68
CA LYS A 73 -1.64 11.55 7.90
C LYS A 73 -2.72 12.21 8.74
N GLU A 74 -2.70 13.53 8.88
CA GLU A 74 -3.71 14.28 9.63
C GLU A 74 -5.11 14.13 9.01
N ILE A 75 -5.21 14.19 7.67
CA ILE A 75 -6.47 13.97 6.95
C ILE A 75 -6.98 12.55 7.18
N LEU A 76 -6.10 11.55 7.03
CA LEU A 76 -6.43 10.14 7.28
C LEU A 76 -6.87 9.89 8.73
N ASP A 77 -6.16 10.44 9.70
CA ASP A 77 -6.47 10.31 11.12
C ASP A 77 -7.81 10.96 11.46
N LYS A 78 -8.09 12.14 10.88
CA LYS A 78 -9.38 12.84 11.07
C LYS A 78 -10.54 12.04 10.47
N GLN A 79 -10.37 11.49 9.28
CA GLN A 79 -11.41 10.66 8.64
C GLN A 79 -11.63 9.35 9.40
N THR A 80 -10.56 8.68 9.81
CA THR A 80 -10.61 7.43 10.58
C THR A 80 -11.28 7.65 11.93
N ASN A 81 -10.93 8.73 12.64
CA ASN A 81 -11.57 9.09 13.90
C ASN A 81 -13.06 9.39 13.75
N ARG A 82 -13.45 10.08 12.67
CA ARG A 82 -14.87 10.33 12.38
C ARG A 82 -15.62 9.02 12.13
N LEU A 83 -15.04 8.12 11.34
CA LEU A 83 -15.62 6.81 11.04
C LEU A 83 -15.79 5.97 12.32
N ALA A 84 -14.77 5.92 13.17
CA ALA A 84 -14.83 5.24 14.47
C ALA A 84 -15.97 5.79 15.35
N LYS A 85 -16.11 7.12 15.44
CA LYS A 85 -17.22 7.76 16.18
C LYS A 85 -18.60 7.42 15.59
N MET A 86 -18.72 7.33 14.27
CA MET A 86 -19.98 6.92 13.63
C MET A 86 -20.30 5.45 13.92
N MET A 87 -19.33 4.55 13.81
CA MET A 87 -19.48 3.14 14.17
C MET A 87 -19.91 2.96 15.64
N MET A 88 -19.32 3.72 16.56
CA MET A 88 -19.74 3.70 17.97
C MET A 88 -21.20 4.14 18.17
N LYS A 89 -21.67 5.14 17.41
CA LYS A 89 -23.08 5.58 17.48
C LYS A 89 -24.02 4.48 16.97
N ILE A 90 -23.69 3.85 15.84
CA ILE A 90 -24.45 2.72 15.30
C ILE A 90 -24.48 1.58 16.31
N GLY A 91 -23.33 1.20 16.88
CA GLY A 91 -23.25 0.16 17.90
C GLY A 91 -24.16 0.43 19.10
N LYS A 92 -24.16 1.66 19.65
CA LYS A 92 -25.06 2.04 20.75
C LYS A 92 -26.54 1.92 20.36
N MET A 93 -26.92 2.35 19.16
CA MET A 93 -28.30 2.22 18.66
C MET A 93 -28.71 0.76 18.50
N SER A 94 -27.85 -0.07 17.89
CA SER A 94 -28.10 -1.49 17.69
C SER A 94 -28.23 -2.24 19.02
N THR A 95 -27.37 -1.94 20.00
CA THR A 95 -27.50 -2.51 21.36
C THR A 95 -28.79 -2.06 22.03
N GLY A 96 -29.17 -0.78 21.91
CA GLY A 96 -30.45 -0.29 22.44
C GLY A 96 -31.66 -0.99 21.81
N GLN A 97 -31.62 -1.23 20.50
CA GLN A 97 -32.63 -2.00 19.78
C GLN A 97 -32.72 -3.44 20.27
N LEU A 98 -31.58 -4.11 20.49
CA LEU A 98 -31.55 -5.48 21.04
C LEU A 98 -32.20 -5.53 22.43
N PHE A 99 -31.85 -4.62 23.34
CA PHE A 99 -32.44 -4.59 24.68
C PHE A 99 -33.94 -4.27 24.65
N LEU A 100 -34.37 -3.38 23.76
CA LEU A 100 -35.80 -3.09 23.58
C LEU A 100 -36.56 -4.33 23.13
N LEU A 101 -36.02 -5.09 22.16
CA LEU A 101 -36.62 -6.34 21.69
C LEU A 101 -36.71 -7.36 22.83
N ILE A 102 -35.62 -7.57 23.58
CA ILE A 102 -35.59 -8.47 24.74
C ILE A 102 -36.68 -8.10 25.76
N ASN A 103 -36.79 -6.82 26.11
CA ASN A 103 -37.78 -6.36 27.08
C ASN A 103 -39.22 -6.54 26.57
N MET A 104 -39.50 -6.26 25.30
CA MET A 104 -40.82 -6.52 24.71
C MET A 104 -41.17 -8.01 24.75
N PHE A 105 -40.20 -8.90 24.50
CA PHE A 105 -40.44 -10.33 24.58
C PHE A 105 -40.69 -10.79 26.03
N LEU A 106 -39.90 -10.31 27.00
CA LEU A 106 -40.11 -10.62 28.42
C LEU A 106 -41.47 -10.14 28.95
N GLU A 107 -42.01 -9.04 28.39
CA GLU A 107 -43.36 -8.56 28.76
C GLU A 107 -44.49 -9.42 28.17
N ILE A 108 -44.24 -10.13 27.07
CA ILE A 108 -45.22 -10.99 26.38
C ILE A 108 -45.13 -12.45 26.87
N VAL A 109 -43.95 -12.90 27.29
CA VAL A 109 -43.69 -14.28 27.70
C VAL A 109 -44.25 -14.53 29.11
N ASP A 110 -45.07 -15.56 29.25
CA ASP A 110 -45.56 -16.01 30.57
C ASP A 110 -44.42 -16.64 31.37
N SER A 111 -44.42 -16.43 32.69
CA SER A 111 -43.37 -16.82 33.65
C SER A 111 -42.97 -18.31 33.64
N ALA A 112 -43.78 -19.18 33.02
CA ALA A 112 -43.45 -20.60 32.82
C ALA A 112 -42.48 -20.86 31.65
N ASP A 113 -42.22 -19.89 30.77
CA ASP A 113 -41.44 -20.04 29.52
C ASP A 113 -40.13 -19.20 29.51
N GLU A 114 -39.74 -18.59 30.65
CA GLU A 114 -38.49 -17.82 30.79
C GLU A 114 -37.25 -18.63 30.41
N ASN A 115 -37.16 -19.91 30.83
CA ASN A 115 -36.03 -20.78 30.49
C ASN A 115 -35.91 -21.04 28.97
N LYS A 116 -37.03 -21.02 28.24
CA LYS A 116 -37.05 -21.18 26.79
C LYS A 116 -36.62 -19.89 26.10
N PHE A 117 -37.03 -18.74 26.65
CA PHE A 117 -36.57 -17.43 26.21
C PHE A 117 -35.05 -17.27 26.35
N ASP A 118 -34.48 -17.65 27.49
CA ASP A 118 -33.03 -17.63 27.71
C ASP A 118 -32.29 -18.51 26.70
N GLY A 119 -32.81 -19.70 26.40
CA GLY A 119 -32.25 -20.59 25.38
C GLY A 119 -32.29 -20.00 23.96
N ILE A 120 -33.39 -19.35 23.59
CA ILE A 120 -33.54 -18.65 22.30
C ILE A 120 -32.55 -17.48 22.21
N LEU A 121 -32.42 -16.70 23.28
CA LEU A 121 -31.50 -15.56 23.34
C LEU A 121 -30.04 -16.02 23.21
N GLU A 122 -29.65 -17.06 23.94
CA GLU A 122 -28.29 -17.61 23.90
C GLU A 122 -27.94 -18.17 22.51
N LYS A 123 -28.84 -18.96 21.90
CA LYS A 123 -28.66 -19.48 20.53
C LYS A 123 -28.57 -18.35 19.50
N SER A 124 -29.44 -17.34 19.60
CA SER A 124 -29.45 -16.18 18.68
C SER A 124 -28.15 -15.38 18.76
N MET A 125 -27.64 -15.13 19.97
CA MET A 125 -26.35 -14.45 20.16
C MET A 125 -25.18 -15.28 19.62
N ARG A 126 -25.18 -16.60 19.85
CA ARG A 126 -24.16 -17.52 19.31
C ARG A 126 -24.14 -17.52 17.79
N ASN A 127 -25.31 -17.54 17.15
CA ASN A 127 -25.42 -17.44 15.70
C ASN A 127 -24.92 -16.09 15.17
N GLY A 128 -25.22 -14.99 15.87
CA GLY A 128 -24.68 -13.67 15.57
C GLY A 128 -23.14 -13.62 15.61
N VAL A 129 -22.52 -14.22 16.64
CA VAL A 129 -21.05 -14.32 16.75
C VAL A 129 -20.47 -15.19 15.65
N ASN A 130 -21.05 -16.35 15.39
CA ASN A 130 -20.62 -17.25 14.31
C ASN A 130 -20.71 -16.57 12.94
N TYR A 131 -21.75 -15.76 12.72
CA TYR A 131 -21.91 -14.95 11.52
C TYR A 131 -20.79 -13.91 11.38
N MET A 132 -20.48 -13.16 12.44
CA MET A 132 -19.39 -12.15 12.42
C MET A 132 -18.00 -12.75 12.17
N GLN A 133 -17.80 -14.04 12.46
CA GLN A 133 -16.54 -14.74 12.21
C GLN A 133 -16.40 -15.28 10.78
N LYS A 134 -17.47 -15.27 9.98
CA LYS A 134 -17.43 -15.72 8.58
C LYS A 134 -16.75 -14.68 7.68
N LYS A 135 -16.12 -15.14 6.60
CA LYS A 135 -15.52 -14.29 5.57
C LYS A 135 -16.61 -13.72 4.65
N ASP A 136 -16.40 -12.52 4.10
CA ASP A 136 -17.37 -11.77 3.27
C ASP A 136 -18.02 -12.58 2.14
N PHE A 137 -17.25 -13.40 1.42
CA PHE A 137 -17.80 -14.22 0.33
C PHE A 137 -18.78 -15.29 0.84
N ALA A 138 -18.51 -15.86 2.02
CA ALA A 138 -19.36 -16.89 2.63
C ALA A 138 -20.60 -16.28 3.32
N ILE A 139 -20.59 -14.97 3.58
CA ILE A 139 -21.73 -14.26 4.15
C ILE A 139 -22.84 -14.10 3.12
N ASN A 140 -22.51 -13.72 1.89
CA ASN A 140 -23.52 -13.53 0.84
C ASN A 140 -24.21 -14.84 0.48
N ASP A 141 -23.46 -15.94 0.33
CA ASP A 141 -24.02 -17.26 0.07
C ASP A 141 -24.91 -17.73 1.24
N PHE A 142 -24.47 -17.46 2.49
CA PHE A 142 -25.25 -17.79 3.68
C PHE A 142 -26.55 -16.98 3.80
N LEU A 143 -26.56 -15.70 3.40
CA LEU A 143 -27.75 -14.85 3.45
C LEU A 143 -28.77 -15.15 2.34
N GLN A 144 -28.31 -15.71 1.22
CA GLN A 144 -29.17 -16.08 0.08
C GLN A 144 -29.79 -17.47 0.26
N ASP A 145 -29.22 -18.31 1.12
CA ASP A 145 -29.73 -19.64 1.45
C ASP A 145 -30.88 -19.54 2.47
N THR A 146 -32.06 -19.14 1.97
CA THR A 146 -33.27 -18.96 2.78
C THR A 146 -33.75 -20.25 3.45
N ASP A 147 -33.47 -21.42 2.87
CA ASP A 147 -33.86 -22.71 3.45
C ASP A 147 -33.01 -23.03 4.68
N ASN A 148 -31.70 -22.81 4.60
CA ASN A 148 -30.79 -22.96 5.75
C ASN A 148 -31.08 -21.92 6.84
N LEU A 149 -31.39 -20.67 6.49
CA LEU A 149 -31.80 -19.65 7.47
C LEU A 149 -33.09 -20.05 8.19
N LYS A 150 -34.03 -20.65 7.47
CA LYS A 150 -35.29 -21.13 8.02
C LYS A 150 -35.09 -22.37 8.89
N ASP A 151 -34.28 -23.35 8.47
CA ASP A 151 -33.92 -24.51 9.29
C ASP A 151 -33.21 -24.11 10.60
N ILE A 152 -32.30 -23.13 10.53
CA ILE A 152 -31.65 -22.57 11.73
C ILE A 152 -32.68 -21.89 12.65
N SER A 153 -33.73 -21.29 12.06
CA SER A 153 -34.81 -20.63 12.80
C SER A 153 -35.90 -21.61 13.30
N GLU A 154 -36.15 -22.74 12.66
CA GLU A 154 -37.18 -23.71 13.06
C GLU A 154 -36.67 -24.67 14.15
N ASN A 155 -35.34 -24.80 14.28
CA ASN A 155 -34.68 -25.50 15.39
C ASN A 155 -34.50 -24.62 16.67
N LEU A 156 -35.23 -23.49 16.76
CA LEU A 156 -35.22 -22.55 17.89
C LEU A 156 -35.97 -23.09 19.10
#